data_AF-A0A223HR69-F1
#
_entry.id   AF-A0A223HR69-F1
#
_cell.length_a   1.000
_cell.length_b   1.000
_cell.length_c   1.000
_cell.angle_alpha   90.00
_cell.angle_beta   90.00
_cell.angle_gamma   90.00
#
_symmetry.space_group_name_H-M   'P 1'
#
loop_
_entity.id
_entity.type
_entity.pdbx_description
1 polymer ?
#
loop_
_entity_poly.entity_id
_entity_poly.type
_entity_poly.pdbx_seq_one_letter_code
_entity_poly.pdbx_strand_id
1 'polypeptide(L)'
;MKRREIIKQYIESLKEDQELDYIFPILLERMGYRVLSTPCQSKGQSQYGRDVVAIKGQNGQKTLFLFELKGFGAKDITDRTLNEPDGLIESLRASKYTEYEDPSIPGLSGFPRYYVFVHNGLIDANAKPTYSGFIKKEFPDGNFEEWDIELLTTYFSDFLFDETLLTDDESYRLFKKILVLLDGEGNNYEDISTLVQLQLKKITSAKKENRRLILNTFASLRLIAHMVHYYSVECQNLLPAKYCIDTIVLKTWAWILKSKKENKSSIIKHFNSLVLLQIQIYEEYINKILQVVLFPKGLYSFESSDTEYMFYPLRCYDFLGDLVYFYFLTKSYAEISEDELRNRLNILKNVIENNNACTMPLLDTNSIVIQMVFKYMYMHAENQDDINSLGKYLLCTVINLMKRYDKQKMWPEMHGNRIALAKSIYKKDEDYHCDSSLLLIVAFELLAYLNMPEFYSALKQKVDESEVNLQIAFPITDEFDIEQLLFEKRLNNELAVQTGIKLPETLKDFQSRFEKKYKSIAYRTDKVGYWFLRVLAHKYYETDLFPDFLGRAYCTE
;
A
#
# COMPACT_ATOMS: atom_id res chain seq x y z
N MET A 1 17.35 -4.05 30.23
CA MET A 1 18.72 -4.18 29.70
C MET A 1 18.73 -4.60 28.24
N LYS A 2 18.20 -5.78 27.86
CA LYS A 2 18.14 -6.21 26.42
C LYS A 2 17.34 -5.25 25.52
N ARG A 3 16.18 -4.74 25.97
CA ARG A 3 15.32 -3.85 25.16
C ARG A 3 15.95 -2.49 24.84
N ARG A 4 16.54 -1.82 25.84
CA ARG A 4 17.24 -0.54 25.66
C ARG A 4 18.45 -0.67 24.74
N GLU A 5 19.20 -1.76 24.87
CA GLU A 5 20.34 -2.05 24.00
C GLU A 5 19.92 -2.25 22.54
N ILE A 6 18.79 -2.91 22.31
CA ILE A 6 18.31 -3.13 20.95
C ILE A 6 17.63 -1.88 20.37
N ILE A 7 16.96 -1.05 21.19
CA ILE A 7 16.48 0.29 20.76
C ILE A 7 17.67 1.18 20.42
N LYS A 8 18.75 1.11 21.21
CA LYS A 8 20.02 1.78 20.91
C LYS A 8 20.59 1.30 19.58
N GLN A 9 20.69 -0.02 19.37
CA GLN A 9 21.13 -0.59 18.09
C GLN A 9 20.24 -0.17 16.91
N TYR A 10 18.93 -0.02 17.12
CA TYR A 10 18.01 0.50 16.11
C TYR A 10 18.31 1.97 15.79
N ILE A 11 18.46 2.83 16.81
CA ILE A 11 18.79 4.26 16.64
C ILE A 11 20.19 4.46 16.03
N GLU A 12 21.15 3.61 16.41
CA GLU A 12 22.50 3.51 15.81
C GLU A 12 22.43 3.07 14.34
N SER A 13 21.42 2.27 13.99
CA SER A 13 21.18 1.79 12.63
C SER A 13 20.36 2.74 11.76
N LEU A 14 19.82 3.85 12.32
CA LEU A 14 19.23 4.94 11.57
C LEU A 14 20.33 5.61 10.75
N LYS A 15 20.59 5.02 9.58
CA LYS A 15 21.78 5.28 8.77
C LYS A 15 21.55 6.40 7.76
N GLU A 16 20.42 7.08 7.74
CA GLU A 16 20.17 8.15 6.79
C GLU A 16 19.52 9.36 7.47
N ASP A 17 19.87 10.56 6.99
CA ASP A 17 19.26 11.83 7.43
C ASP A 17 17.71 11.73 7.35
N GLN A 18 17.18 11.01 6.36
CA GLN A 18 15.73 10.88 6.12
C GLN A 18 14.98 10.02 7.14
N GLU A 19 15.59 8.99 7.76
CA GLU A 19 14.86 8.12 8.70
C GLU A 19 14.65 8.84 10.04
N LEU A 20 15.69 9.52 10.53
CA LEU A 20 15.60 10.32 11.76
C LEU A 20 14.65 11.50 11.53
N ASP A 21 14.77 12.22 10.42
CA ASP A 21 13.86 13.30 10.03
C ASP A 21 12.39 12.87 9.97
N TYR A 22 12.14 11.61 9.64
CA TYR A 22 10.80 11.07 9.52
C TYR A 22 10.21 10.64 10.87
N ILE A 23 10.98 9.87 11.66
CA ILE A 23 10.48 9.28 12.90
C ILE A 23 10.50 10.29 14.06
N PHE A 24 11.37 11.30 13.98
CA PHE A 24 11.56 12.30 15.03
C PHE A 24 10.34 13.22 15.23
N PRO A 25 9.66 13.75 14.20
CA PRO A 25 8.37 14.43 14.36
C PRO A 25 7.32 13.58 15.10
N ILE A 26 7.27 12.27 14.83
CA ILE A 26 6.33 11.35 15.51
C ILE A 26 6.68 11.25 17.00
N LEU A 27 7.98 11.16 17.33
CA LEU A 27 8.46 11.20 18.71
C LEU A 27 8.07 12.52 19.40
N LEU A 28 8.28 13.67 18.74
CA LEU A 28 7.92 14.98 19.30
C LEU A 28 6.42 15.10 19.58
N GLU A 29 5.55 14.69 18.65
CA GLU A 29 4.11 14.68 18.91
C GLU A 29 3.74 13.86 20.15
N ARG A 30 4.42 12.72 20.35
CA ARG A 30 4.24 11.86 21.54
C ARG A 30 4.72 12.52 22.82
N MET A 31 5.81 13.28 22.74
CA MET A 31 6.32 14.10 23.83
C MET A 31 5.46 15.36 24.08
N GLY A 32 4.35 15.55 23.37
CA GLY A 32 3.40 16.64 23.55
C GLY A 32 3.75 17.93 22.81
N TYR A 33 4.62 17.87 21.80
CA TYR A 33 4.89 18.99 20.90
C TYR A 33 3.81 19.07 19.80
N ARG A 34 3.57 20.27 19.28
CA ARG A 34 2.84 20.48 18.03
C ARG A 34 3.84 20.84 16.95
N VAL A 35 4.08 19.92 16.02
CA VAL A 35 4.97 20.13 14.87
C VAL A 35 4.32 21.10 13.88
N LEU A 36 5.09 22.10 13.45
CA LEU A 36 4.67 23.16 12.54
C LEU A 36 5.22 22.95 11.13
N SER A 37 6.47 22.51 11.01
CA SER A 37 7.11 22.19 9.74
C SER A 37 8.09 21.02 9.88
N THR A 38 8.27 20.30 8.78
CA THR A 38 9.20 19.16 8.62
C THR A 38 9.93 19.29 7.27
N PRO A 39 11.03 18.56 7.04
CA PRO A 39 11.83 18.68 5.82
C PRO A 39 11.03 18.32 4.55
N CYS A 40 10.06 17.41 4.67
CA CYS A 40 9.22 16.98 3.55
C CYS A 40 8.27 18.08 3.02
N GLN A 41 7.91 19.08 3.82
CA GLN A 41 6.96 20.13 3.46
C GLN A 41 7.62 21.35 2.79
N SER A 42 8.95 21.45 2.85
CA SER A 42 9.73 22.62 2.43
C SER A 42 10.60 22.37 1.19
N LYS A 43 10.23 21.41 0.33
CA LYS A 43 10.95 21.12 -0.93
C LYS A 43 11.09 22.39 -1.79
N GLY A 44 12.30 22.94 -1.85
CA GLY A 44 12.67 24.09 -2.69
C GLY A 44 12.84 25.44 -1.97
N GLN A 45 12.67 25.52 -0.64
CA GLN A 45 13.00 26.71 0.16
C GLN A 45 14.21 26.44 1.05
N SER A 46 15.08 27.44 1.23
CA SER A 46 16.22 27.34 2.15
C SER A 46 15.71 27.04 3.56
N GLN A 47 16.16 25.91 4.14
CA GLN A 47 15.72 25.47 5.46
C GLN A 47 16.47 26.18 6.60
N TYR A 48 17.47 27.03 6.30
CA TYR A 48 18.23 27.84 7.26
C TYR A 48 18.69 27.07 8.52
N GLY A 49 19.08 25.79 8.38
CA GLY A 49 19.46 24.95 9.52
C GLY A 49 18.29 24.66 10.47
N ARG A 50 17.13 24.30 9.92
CA ARG A 50 15.92 23.92 10.65
C ARG A 50 15.23 22.77 9.95
N ASP A 51 15.47 21.58 10.45
CA ASP A 51 14.85 20.37 9.91
C ASP A 51 13.43 20.21 10.44
N VAL A 52 13.22 20.41 11.76
CA VAL A 52 11.88 20.34 12.38
C VAL A 52 11.60 21.59 13.23
N VAL A 53 10.41 22.16 13.10
CA VAL A 53 9.95 23.28 13.92
C VAL A 53 8.70 22.86 14.69
N ALA A 54 8.68 23.08 16.00
CA ALA A 54 7.56 22.70 16.84
C ALA A 54 7.29 23.68 17.99
N ILE A 55 6.07 23.67 18.52
CA ILE A 55 5.72 24.43 19.73
C ILE A 55 5.31 23.50 20.85
N LYS A 56 5.70 23.85 22.08
CA LYS A 56 5.27 23.13 23.29
C LYS A 56 5.07 24.10 24.44
N GLY A 57 4.12 23.78 25.32
CA GLY A 57 3.94 24.52 26.57
C GLY A 57 5.02 24.14 27.58
N GLN A 58 5.81 25.10 28.04
CA GLN A 58 6.84 24.93 29.05
C GLN A 58 6.71 26.06 30.08
N ASN A 59 6.68 25.72 31.38
CA ASN A 59 6.56 26.68 32.47
C ASN A 59 5.39 27.69 32.34
N GLY A 60 4.29 27.27 31.73
CA GLY A 60 3.09 28.11 31.54
C GLY A 60 3.12 29.04 30.32
N GLN A 61 4.19 29.04 29.51
CA GLN A 61 4.30 29.78 28.25
C GLN A 61 4.46 28.83 27.06
N LYS A 62 4.03 29.25 25.87
CA LYS A 62 4.34 28.53 24.62
C LYS A 62 5.74 28.89 24.17
N THR A 63 6.58 27.88 23.96
CA THR A 63 7.96 27.99 23.51
C THR A 63 8.09 27.42 22.12
N LEU A 64 8.86 28.09 21.25
CA LEU A 64 9.21 27.64 19.91
C LEU A 64 10.51 26.84 19.96
N PHE A 65 10.47 25.60 19.50
CA PHE A 65 11.61 24.71 19.38
C PHE A 65 12.03 24.59 17.93
N LEU A 66 13.33 24.79 17.69
CA LEU A 66 13.97 24.72 16.38
C LEU A 66 14.97 23.57 16.44
N PHE A 67 14.67 22.48 15.73
CA PHE A 67 15.48 21.28 15.71
C PHE A 67 16.35 21.24 14.46
N GLU A 68 17.65 21.03 14.66
CA GLU A 68 18.61 20.66 13.63
C GLU A 68 18.97 19.18 13.85
N LEU A 69 18.78 18.35 12.84
CA LEU A 69 18.98 16.92 12.84
C LEU A 69 20.24 16.61 12.01
N LYS A 70 21.18 15.84 12.58
CA LYS A 70 22.34 15.31 11.86
C LYS A 70 22.42 13.80 12.00
N GLY A 71 22.22 13.10 10.89
CA GLY A 71 22.39 11.66 10.77
C GLY A 71 23.59 11.28 9.90
N PHE A 72 23.72 9.97 9.65
CA PHE A 72 24.66 9.37 8.70
C PHE A 72 26.11 9.90 8.71
N GLY A 73 26.62 10.41 7.57
CA GLY A 73 28.02 10.79 7.35
C GLY A 73 28.45 12.04 8.13
N ALA A 74 27.48 12.76 8.69
CA ALA A 74 27.66 13.91 9.58
C ALA A 74 27.22 13.62 11.03
N LYS A 75 26.85 12.37 11.36
CA LYS A 75 26.44 11.99 12.72
C LYS A 75 27.55 12.18 13.74
N ASP A 76 28.78 11.88 13.34
CA ASP A 76 29.95 12.04 14.19
C ASP A 76 30.45 13.48 14.05
N ILE A 77 30.54 14.17 15.18
CA ILE A 77 30.94 15.57 15.23
C ILE A 77 32.45 15.62 15.37
N THR A 78 33.09 15.93 14.24
CA THR A 78 34.53 16.05 14.06
C THR A 78 34.87 17.51 13.75
N ASP A 79 36.15 17.88 13.80
CA ASP A 79 36.57 19.23 13.40
C ASP A 79 36.16 19.57 11.96
N ARG A 80 36.04 18.56 11.09
CA ARG A 80 35.55 18.74 9.72
C ARG A 80 34.05 19.03 9.69
N THR A 81 33.22 18.15 10.26
CA THR A 81 31.74 18.28 10.19
C THR A 81 31.21 19.49 10.97
N LEU A 82 32.00 20.01 11.93
CA LEU A 82 31.73 21.28 12.60
C LEU A 82 31.91 22.50 11.69
N ASN A 83 32.95 22.51 10.86
CA ASN A 83 33.49 23.72 10.22
C ASN A 83 33.39 23.73 8.68
N GLU A 84 33.01 22.62 8.06
CA GLU A 84 32.79 22.58 6.61
C GLU A 84 31.62 23.50 6.19
N PRO A 85 31.57 23.96 4.94
CA PRO A 85 30.41 24.70 4.43
C PRO A 85 29.13 23.89 4.62
N ASP A 86 28.06 24.54 5.12
CA ASP A 86 26.80 23.89 5.57
C ASP A 86 26.98 22.92 6.77
N GLY A 87 28.12 23.02 7.46
CA GLY A 87 28.41 22.30 8.70
C GLY A 87 27.64 22.85 9.92
N LEU A 88 27.73 22.14 11.05
CA LEU A 88 26.87 22.39 12.22
C LEU A 88 26.91 23.84 12.74
N ILE A 89 28.08 24.49 12.72
CA ILE A 89 28.22 25.89 13.18
C ILE A 89 27.44 26.86 12.30
N GLU A 90 27.50 26.65 10.98
CA GLU A 90 26.80 27.50 10.02
C GLU A 90 25.29 27.30 10.12
N SER A 91 24.83 26.04 10.18
CA SER A 91 23.41 25.69 10.33
C SER A 91 22.79 26.27 11.60
N LEU A 92 23.44 26.10 12.76
CA LEU A 92 22.92 26.63 14.03
C LEU A 92 22.89 28.18 14.05
N ARG A 93 23.86 28.84 13.39
CA ARG A 93 23.83 30.30 13.22
C ARG A 93 22.69 30.73 12.31
N ALA A 94 22.50 30.07 11.17
CA ALA A 94 21.40 30.33 10.27
C ALA A 94 20.05 30.17 11.00
N SER A 95 19.92 29.13 11.83
CA SER A 95 18.73 28.86 12.63
C SER A 95 18.44 29.96 13.65
N LYS A 96 19.49 30.52 14.27
CA LYS A 96 19.38 31.56 15.30
C LYS A 96 19.10 32.96 14.73
N TYR A 97 19.78 33.32 13.64
CA TYR A 97 19.78 34.69 13.12
C TYR A 97 18.71 34.93 12.05
N THR A 98 18.19 33.89 11.42
CA THR A 98 16.99 33.98 10.58
C THR A 98 15.76 33.93 11.46
N GLU A 99 14.70 34.70 11.21
CA GLU A 99 13.44 34.54 11.97
C GLU A 99 12.61 33.39 11.40
N TYR A 100 11.77 32.76 12.23
CA TYR A 100 10.73 31.83 11.77
C TYR A 100 9.39 32.50 11.97
N GLU A 101 8.61 32.59 10.90
CA GLU A 101 7.27 33.19 10.91
C GLU A 101 6.25 32.18 10.36
N ASP A 102 5.13 32.03 11.07
CA ASP A 102 3.96 31.31 10.59
C ASP A 102 2.73 32.20 10.82
N PRO A 103 2.16 32.81 9.76
CA PRO A 103 1.01 33.70 9.87
C PRO A 103 -0.22 33.05 10.51
N SER A 104 -0.30 31.72 10.52
CA SER A 104 -1.41 30.97 11.13
C SER A 104 -1.33 30.92 12.66
N ILE A 105 -0.22 31.36 13.27
CA ILE A 105 0.01 31.33 14.71
C ILE A 105 0.22 32.74 15.26
N PRO A 106 -0.83 33.35 15.84
CA PRO A 106 -0.75 34.69 16.40
C PRO A 106 0.29 34.79 17.53
N GLY A 107 1.16 35.80 17.45
CA GLY A 107 2.15 36.12 18.49
C GLY A 107 3.38 35.20 18.52
N LEU A 108 3.62 34.39 17.48
CA LEU A 108 4.74 33.45 17.41
C LEU A 108 6.11 34.11 17.61
N SER A 109 6.31 35.33 17.08
CA SER A 109 7.55 36.09 17.23
C SER A 109 7.89 36.43 18.70
N GLY A 110 6.89 36.45 19.58
CA GLY A 110 7.06 36.68 21.01
C GLY A 110 7.29 35.40 21.83
N PHE A 111 7.32 34.22 21.21
CA PHE A 111 7.57 32.98 21.93
C PHE A 111 9.07 32.86 22.25
N PRO A 112 9.45 32.41 23.46
CA PRO A 112 10.83 32.05 23.74
C PRO A 112 11.32 31.01 22.73
N ARG A 113 12.55 31.14 22.27
CA ARG A 113 13.17 30.26 21.28
C ARG A 113 14.15 29.32 21.94
N TYR A 114 14.05 28.04 21.60
CA TYR A 114 14.90 26.98 22.10
C TYR A 114 15.49 26.22 20.90
N TYR A 115 16.80 26.06 20.88
CA TYR A 115 17.53 25.43 19.79
C TYR A 115 17.95 24.03 20.22
N VAL A 116 17.60 23.02 19.45
CA VAL A 116 17.90 21.64 19.80
C VAL A 116 18.71 21.02 18.68
N PHE A 117 19.92 20.59 19.02
CA PHE A 117 20.75 19.81 18.11
C PHE A 117 20.54 18.33 18.39
N VAL A 118 20.18 17.56 17.36
CA VAL A 118 19.84 16.15 17.47
C VAL A 118 20.80 15.34 16.61
N HIS A 119 21.48 14.36 17.21
CA HIS A 119 22.39 13.49 16.46
C HIS A 119 22.45 12.07 17.04
N ASN A 120 22.75 11.10 16.18
CA ASN A 120 22.91 9.70 16.55
C ASN A 120 24.36 9.19 16.44
N GLY A 121 25.33 10.10 16.46
CA GLY A 121 26.76 9.79 16.44
C GLY A 121 27.47 10.20 17.73
N LEU A 122 28.79 10.31 17.67
CA LEU A 122 29.64 10.72 18.77
C LEU A 122 30.33 12.05 18.46
N ILE A 123 30.53 12.86 19.51
CA ILE A 123 31.41 14.03 19.41
C ILE A 123 32.86 13.57 19.64
N ASP A 124 33.72 13.75 18.63
CA ASP A 124 35.14 13.46 18.74
C ASP A 124 35.79 14.31 19.84
N ALA A 125 36.73 13.71 20.57
CA ALA A 125 37.42 14.37 21.68
C ALA A 125 38.15 15.64 21.24
N ASN A 126 38.65 15.69 20.01
CA ASN A 126 39.32 16.86 19.44
C ASN A 126 38.35 18.00 19.10
N ALA A 127 37.13 17.65 18.67
CA ALA A 127 36.08 18.59 18.28
C ALA A 127 35.32 19.17 19.49
N LYS A 128 35.25 18.42 20.59
CA LYS A 128 34.47 18.76 21.79
C LYS A 128 34.78 20.14 22.40
N PRO A 129 36.05 20.60 22.54
CA PRO A 129 36.37 21.93 23.04
C PRO A 129 35.82 23.04 22.13
N THR A 130 35.98 22.87 20.81
CA THR A 130 35.50 23.82 19.79
C THR A 130 33.97 23.90 19.82
N TYR A 131 33.30 22.75 19.81
CA TYR A 131 31.84 22.65 19.93
C TYR A 131 31.32 23.32 21.22
N SER A 132 31.88 22.95 22.37
CA SER A 132 31.45 23.50 23.67
C SER A 132 31.68 25.01 23.76
N GLY A 133 32.81 25.50 23.23
CA GLY A 133 33.13 26.91 23.15
C GLY A 133 32.17 27.69 22.25
N PHE A 134 31.79 27.10 21.12
CA PHE A 134 30.79 27.67 20.20
C PHE A 134 29.43 27.79 20.88
N ILE A 135 28.91 26.72 21.48
CA ILE A 135 27.60 26.73 22.16
C ILE A 135 27.58 27.75 23.30
N LYS A 136 28.62 27.80 24.14
CA LYS A 136 28.71 28.77 25.24
C LYS A 136 28.71 30.22 24.76
N LYS A 137 29.27 30.49 23.57
CA LYS A 137 29.35 31.83 22.99
C LYS A 137 28.06 32.24 22.28
N GLU A 138 27.46 31.33 21.50
CA GLU A 138 26.29 31.64 20.68
C GLU A 138 24.97 31.45 21.42
N PHE A 139 24.90 30.59 22.45
CA PHE A 139 23.67 30.33 23.22
C PHE A 139 23.90 30.56 24.74
N PRO A 140 24.29 31.78 25.15
CA PRO A 140 24.65 32.08 26.54
C PRO A 140 23.47 32.03 27.51
N ASP A 141 22.23 32.17 27.00
CA ASP A 141 21.00 32.23 27.79
C ASP A 141 20.48 30.84 28.21
N GLY A 142 21.23 29.78 27.89
CA GLY A 142 20.86 28.40 28.22
C GLY A 142 19.67 27.88 27.40
N ASN A 143 19.37 28.50 26.26
CA ASN A 143 18.27 28.13 25.37
C ASN A 143 18.70 27.13 24.29
N PHE A 144 19.63 26.25 24.61
CA PHE A 144 20.19 25.24 23.72
C PHE A 144 20.23 23.87 24.41
N GLU A 145 19.85 22.82 23.70
CA GLU A 145 19.97 21.43 24.13
C GLU A 145 20.64 20.55 23.06
N GLU A 146 21.46 19.61 23.52
CA GLU A 146 22.00 18.53 22.70
C GLU A 146 21.23 17.24 23.03
N TRP A 147 20.65 16.62 22.01
CA TRP A 147 20.01 15.31 22.10
C TRP A 147 20.88 14.29 21.38
N ASP A 148 21.77 13.68 22.17
CA ASP A 148 22.66 12.60 21.75
C ASP A 148 21.95 11.25 21.64
N ILE A 149 22.70 10.22 21.22
CA ILE A 149 22.15 8.89 21.02
C ILE A 149 21.62 8.26 22.31
N GLU A 150 22.21 8.54 23.47
CA GLU A 150 21.73 8.07 24.78
C GLU A 150 20.38 8.69 25.15
N LEU A 151 20.22 10.01 24.93
CA LEU A 151 18.99 10.73 25.21
C LEU A 151 17.90 10.34 24.21
N LEU A 152 18.24 10.24 22.92
CA LEU A 152 17.33 9.73 21.90
C LEU A 152 16.88 8.31 22.25
N THR A 153 17.79 7.40 22.60
CA THR A 153 17.43 6.04 23.04
C THR A 153 16.42 6.06 24.19
N THR A 154 16.57 7.00 25.11
CA THR A 154 15.65 7.16 26.23
C THR A 154 14.29 7.69 25.75
N TYR A 155 14.25 8.76 24.96
CA TYR A 155 12.99 9.32 24.45
C TYR A 155 12.24 8.38 23.52
N PHE A 156 12.94 7.73 22.59
CA PHE A 156 12.35 6.71 21.75
C PHE A 156 11.81 5.56 22.58
N SER A 157 12.55 5.09 23.60
CA SER A 157 12.03 4.06 24.51
C SER A 157 10.76 4.55 25.21
N ASP A 158 10.81 5.68 25.89
CA ASP A 158 9.78 6.14 26.82
C ASP A 158 8.51 6.63 26.10
N PHE A 159 8.66 7.31 24.96
CA PHE A 159 7.56 8.01 24.29
C PHE A 159 7.13 7.35 22.97
N LEU A 160 7.98 6.56 22.32
CA LEU A 160 7.64 5.90 21.05
C LEU A 160 7.41 4.40 21.25
N PHE A 161 8.37 3.66 21.80
CA PHE A 161 8.30 2.20 21.93
C PHE A 161 7.47 1.72 23.12
N ASP A 162 7.51 2.41 24.26
CA ASP A 162 6.70 2.09 25.45
C ASP A 162 5.25 2.56 25.33
N GLU A 163 4.98 3.63 24.58
CA GLU A 163 3.61 4.09 24.35
C GLU A 163 2.93 3.48 23.14
N THR A 164 3.67 3.17 22.07
CA THR A 164 3.07 2.75 20.79
C THR A 164 3.52 1.36 20.37
N LEU A 165 4.78 1.21 19.94
CA LEU A 165 5.02 0.29 18.84
C LEU A 165 4.81 -1.16 19.27
N LEU A 166 5.39 -1.57 20.39
CA LEU A 166 5.57 -2.99 20.72
C LEU A 166 5.63 -3.11 22.24
N THR A 167 4.54 -2.70 22.91
CA THR A 167 4.36 -2.77 24.38
C THR A 167 4.58 -4.17 24.96
N ASP A 168 4.65 -5.18 24.10
CA ASP A 168 4.86 -6.59 24.41
C ASP A 168 6.03 -7.18 23.61
N ASP A 169 6.77 -8.08 24.25
CA ASP A 169 7.97 -8.71 23.69
C ASP A 169 7.69 -9.59 22.46
N GLU A 170 6.44 -10.07 22.29
CA GLU A 170 6.04 -10.85 21.13
C GLU A 170 6.02 -9.98 19.88
N SER A 171 5.24 -8.90 19.91
CA SER A 171 5.20 -7.92 18.82
C SER A 171 6.60 -7.43 18.51
N TYR A 172 7.41 -7.15 19.54
CA TYR A 172 8.78 -6.68 19.39
C TYR A 172 9.67 -7.64 18.59
N ARG A 173 9.70 -8.91 18.99
CA ARG A 173 10.49 -9.94 18.30
C ARG A 173 10.03 -10.16 16.87
N LEU A 174 8.70 -10.16 16.65
CA LEU A 174 8.12 -10.34 15.33
C LEU A 174 8.47 -9.19 14.40
N PHE A 175 8.40 -7.94 14.89
CA PHE A 175 8.80 -6.77 14.12
C PHE A 175 10.28 -6.82 13.71
N LYS A 176 11.18 -7.17 14.63
CA LYS A 176 12.60 -7.36 14.29
C LYS A 176 12.80 -8.45 13.22
N LYS A 177 12.08 -9.57 13.33
CA LYS A 177 12.11 -10.64 12.34
C LYS A 177 11.70 -10.13 10.96
N ILE A 178 10.61 -9.35 10.89
CA ILE A 178 10.12 -8.75 9.64
C ILE A 178 11.21 -7.89 8.99
N LEU A 179 11.84 -6.98 9.74
CA LEU A 179 12.86 -6.08 9.18
C LEU A 179 14.10 -6.84 8.70
N VAL A 180 14.55 -7.86 9.44
CA VAL A 180 15.73 -8.65 9.07
C VAL A 180 15.48 -9.53 7.84
N LEU A 181 14.27 -10.08 7.70
CA LEU A 181 13.93 -10.99 6.62
C LEU A 181 13.23 -10.29 5.44
N LEU A 182 13.16 -8.96 5.44
CA LEU A 182 12.29 -8.22 4.52
C LEU A 182 12.59 -8.52 3.05
N ASP A 183 13.87 -8.65 2.70
CA ASP A 183 14.35 -8.98 1.36
C ASP A 183 14.87 -10.43 1.24
N GLY A 184 14.48 -11.29 2.19
CA GLY A 184 14.85 -12.70 2.17
C GLY A 184 14.13 -13.47 1.06
N GLU A 185 14.85 -14.31 0.34
CA GLU A 185 14.27 -15.21 -0.66
C GLU A 185 13.17 -16.09 -0.05
N GLY A 186 12.03 -16.19 -0.74
CA GLY A 186 10.89 -17.00 -0.30
C GLY A 186 10.06 -16.40 0.84
N ASN A 187 10.32 -15.16 1.26
CA ASN A 187 9.48 -14.48 2.24
C ASN A 187 8.09 -14.20 1.67
N ASN A 188 7.04 -14.69 2.35
CA ASN A 188 5.63 -14.50 1.99
C ASN A 188 4.96 -13.36 2.77
N TYR A 189 5.71 -12.66 3.63
CA TYR A 189 5.28 -11.53 4.44
C TYR A 189 4.16 -11.83 5.46
N GLU A 190 3.87 -13.11 5.76
CA GLU A 190 2.83 -13.50 6.74
C GLU A 190 3.11 -12.97 8.16
N ASP A 191 4.38 -12.79 8.51
CA ASP A 191 4.78 -12.19 9.79
C ASP A 191 4.20 -10.75 9.92
N ILE A 192 4.11 -9.99 8.82
CA ILE A 192 3.51 -8.65 8.80
C ILE A 192 2.03 -8.74 9.15
N SER A 193 1.30 -9.65 8.49
CA SER A 193 -0.12 -9.90 8.77
C SER A 193 -0.35 -10.28 10.23
N THR A 194 0.53 -11.12 10.78
CA THR A 194 0.48 -11.53 12.19
C THR A 194 0.71 -10.33 13.12
N LEU A 195 1.72 -9.49 12.85
CA LEU A 195 2.01 -8.31 13.66
C LEU A 195 0.86 -7.31 13.68
N VAL A 196 0.26 -7.04 12.51
CA VAL A 196 -0.89 -6.14 12.36
C VAL A 196 -2.09 -6.66 13.18
N GLN A 197 -2.36 -7.97 13.11
CA GLN A 197 -3.42 -8.59 13.89
C GLN A 197 -3.16 -8.48 15.41
N LEU A 198 -1.91 -8.68 15.86
CA LEU A 198 -1.55 -8.49 17.26
C LEU A 198 -1.84 -7.05 17.72
N GLN A 199 -1.52 -6.04 16.91
CA GLN A 199 -1.83 -4.65 17.27
C GLN A 199 -3.34 -4.37 17.34
N LEU A 200 -4.13 -4.90 16.40
CA LEU A 200 -5.59 -4.75 16.40
C LEU A 200 -6.28 -5.54 17.52
N LYS A 201 -5.71 -6.67 17.96
CA LYS A 201 -6.21 -7.44 19.10
C LYS A 201 -6.16 -6.64 20.41
N LYS A 202 -5.20 -5.72 20.58
CA LYS A 202 -5.08 -4.86 21.77
C LYS A 202 -6.35 -4.03 21.99
N ILE A 203 -6.87 -3.41 20.93
CA ILE A 203 -8.10 -2.59 20.99
C ILE A 203 -9.38 -3.43 20.95
N THR A 204 -9.33 -4.65 20.42
CA THR A 204 -10.50 -5.54 20.34
C THR A 204 -10.75 -6.27 21.67
N SER A 205 -9.69 -6.60 22.41
CA SER A 205 -9.77 -7.36 23.67
C SER A 205 -10.02 -6.47 24.90
N ALA A 206 -10.00 -5.14 24.73
CA ALA A 206 -10.21 -4.21 25.82
C ALA A 206 -11.67 -4.26 26.31
N LYS A 207 -11.87 -4.48 27.62
CA LYS A 207 -13.21 -4.54 28.24
C LYS A 207 -14.05 -3.27 28.04
N LYS A 208 -13.40 -2.12 27.85
CA LYS A 208 -14.02 -0.81 27.57
C LYS A 208 -13.24 -0.08 26.49
N GLU A 209 -13.94 0.71 25.69
CA GLU A 209 -13.33 1.58 24.68
C GLU A 209 -12.38 2.57 25.36
N ASN A 210 -11.11 2.49 25.01
CA ASN A 210 -10.07 3.37 25.54
C ASN A 210 -9.50 4.19 24.37
N ARG A 211 -9.80 5.50 24.37
CA ARG A 211 -9.33 6.43 23.33
C ARG A 211 -7.81 6.42 23.19
N ARG A 212 -7.06 6.41 24.30
CA ARG A 212 -5.58 6.36 24.27
C ARG A 212 -5.09 5.09 23.58
N LEU A 213 -5.71 3.95 23.89
CA LEU A 213 -5.35 2.67 23.28
C LEU A 213 -5.59 2.67 21.77
N ILE A 214 -6.73 3.21 21.30
CA ILE A 214 -7.02 3.36 19.87
C ILE A 214 -5.98 4.24 19.19
N LEU A 215 -5.70 5.42 19.76
CA LEU A 215 -4.71 6.36 19.22
C LEU A 215 -3.31 5.74 19.14
N ASN A 216 -2.95 4.94 20.15
CA ASN A 216 -1.68 4.24 20.18
C ASN A 216 -1.64 3.16 19.10
N THR A 217 -2.66 2.30 18.97
CA THR A 217 -2.71 1.28 17.90
C THR A 217 -2.59 1.89 16.52
N PHE A 218 -3.33 2.96 16.20
CA PHE A 218 -3.21 3.61 14.88
C PHE A 218 -1.81 4.18 14.62
N ALA A 219 -1.14 4.69 15.65
CA ALA A 219 0.23 5.15 15.50
C ALA A 219 1.23 4.00 15.37
N SER A 220 1.03 2.90 16.11
CA SER A 220 1.84 1.69 15.95
C SER A 220 1.74 1.15 14.52
N LEU A 221 0.52 1.09 13.96
CA LEU A 221 0.30 0.66 12.59
C LEU A 221 0.99 1.60 11.57
N ARG A 222 0.88 2.93 11.75
CA ARG A 222 1.61 3.88 10.90
C ARG A 222 3.11 3.65 10.97
N LEU A 223 3.68 3.54 12.17
CA LEU A 223 5.11 3.37 12.33
C LEU A 223 5.62 2.03 11.77
N ILE A 224 4.86 0.94 11.93
CA ILE A 224 5.15 -0.34 11.26
C ILE A 224 5.20 -0.15 9.74
N ALA A 225 4.19 0.51 9.15
CA ALA A 225 4.15 0.76 7.72
C ALA A 225 5.33 1.60 7.23
N HIS A 226 5.66 2.69 7.93
CA HIS A 226 6.78 3.56 7.57
C HIS A 226 8.13 2.87 7.66
N MET A 227 8.37 2.11 8.73
CA MET A 227 9.63 1.39 8.87
C MET A 227 9.77 0.31 7.79
N VAL A 228 8.72 -0.45 7.52
CA VAL A 228 8.76 -1.43 6.42
C VAL A 228 8.97 -0.73 5.07
N HIS A 229 8.32 0.41 4.82
CA HIS A 229 8.53 1.22 3.61
C HIS A 229 9.97 1.69 3.49
N TYR A 230 10.55 2.24 4.55
CA TYR A 230 11.94 2.70 4.58
C TYR A 230 12.92 1.58 4.20
N TYR A 231 12.89 0.44 4.90
CA TYR A 231 13.78 -0.69 4.58
C TYR A 231 13.54 -1.27 3.18
N SER A 232 12.30 -1.20 2.69
CA SER A 232 11.95 -1.57 1.31
C SER A 232 12.57 -0.62 0.27
N VAL A 233 12.66 0.67 0.54
CA VAL A 233 13.37 1.64 -0.32
C VAL A 233 14.86 1.30 -0.34
N GLU A 234 15.45 1.09 0.83
CA GLU A 234 16.88 0.77 1.01
C GLU A 234 17.30 -0.50 0.25
N CYS A 235 16.54 -1.58 0.38
CA CYS A 235 16.83 -2.82 -0.36
C CYS A 235 16.35 -2.78 -1.82
N GLN A 236 15.86 -1.63 -2.30
CA GLN A 236 15.32 -1.45 -3.65
C GLN A 236 14.20 -2.44 -4.00
N ASN A 237 13.41 -2.85 -3.00
CA ASN A 237 12.27 -3.74 -3.16
C ASN A 237 11.06 -3.18 -2.39
N LEU A 238 10.15 -2.54 -3.12
CA LEU A 238 8.94 -1.89 -2.58
C LEU A 238 7.76 -2.87 -2.37
N LEU A 239 7.90 -4.13 -2.77
CA LEU A 239 6.82 -5.13 -2.62
C LEU A 239 6.43 -5.39 -1.14
N PRO A 240 7.37 -5.55 -0.19
CA PRO A 240 7.05 -5.67 1.24
C PRO A 240 6.30 -4.46 1.79
N ALA A 241 6.71 -3.24 1.41
CA ALA A 241 6.03 -1.99 1.79
C ALA A 241 4.57 -1.97 1.33
N LYS A 242 4.33 -2.27 0.04
CA LYS A 242 2.99 -2.35 -0.54
C LYS A 242 2.14 -3.39 0.19
N TYR A 243 2.69 -4.60 0.38
CA TYR A 243 2.00 -5.67 1.12
C TYR A 243 1.64 -5.24 2.55
N CYS A 244 2.58 -4.59 3.24
CA CYS A 244 2.40 -4.12 4.61
C CYS A 244 1.23 -3.12 4.71
N ILE A 245 1.23 -2.09 3.87
CA ILE A 245 0.21 -1.05 3.95
C ILE A 245 -1.16 -1.57 3.50
N ASP A 246 -1.25 -2.44 2.49
CA ASP A 246 -2.49 -3.11 2.10
C ASP A 246 -3.09 -3.91 3.25
N THR A 247 -2.23 -4.70 3.92
CA THR A 247 -2.60 -5.52 5.07
C THR A 247 -3.13 -4.65 6.22
N ILE A 248 -2.43 -3.54 6.52
CA ILE A 248 -2.83 -2.59 7.56
C ILE A 248 -4.18 -1.96 7.23
N VAL A 249 -4.35 -1.45 6.00
CA VAL A 249 -5.58 -0.79 5.57
C VAL A 249 -6.77 -1.76 5.62
N LEU A 250 -6.66 -2.95 5.04
CA LEU A 250 -7.73 -3.94 5.01
C LEU A 250 -8.14 -4.40 6.40
N LYS A 251 -7.17 -4.82 7.24
CA LYS A 251 -7.48 -5.33 8.58
C LYS A 251 -7.98 -4.25 9.52
N THR A 252 -7.50 -3.02 9.38
CA THR A 252 -8.02 -1.89 10.15
C THR A 252 -9.45 -1.56 9.73
N TRP A 253 -9.76 -1.59 8.42
CA TRP A 253 -11.11 -1.37 7.93
C TRP A 253 -12.08 -2.47 8.38
N ALA A 254 -11.67 -3.73 8.34
CA ALA A 254 -12.42 -4.84 8.91
C ALA A 254 -12.77 -4.61 10.39
N TRP A 255 -11.79 -4.15 11.18
CA TRP A 255 -12.03 -3.79 12.58
C TRP A 255 -13.01 -2.62 12.74
N ILE A 256 -12.95 -1.61 11.87
CA ILE A 256 -13.88 -0.48 11.85
C ILE A 256 -15.31 -0.97 11.61
N LEU A 257 -15.52 -1.79 10.58
CA LEU A 257 -16.84 -2.36 10.23
C LEU A 257 -17.38 -3.27 11.34
N LYS A 258 -16.55 -4.17 11.85
CA LYS A 258 -16.89 -5.09 12.95
C LYS A 258 -17.28 -4.34 14.22
N SER A 259 -16.62 -3.21 14.47
CA SER A 259 -16.92 -2.34 15.61
C SER A 259 -18.05 -1.33 15.35
N LYS A 260 -18.62 -1.27 14.13
CA LYS A 260 -19.61 -0.27 13.70
C LYS A 260 -19.13 1.17 13.88
N LYS A 261 -17.87 1.44 13.47
CA LYS A 261 -17.17 2.74 13.68
C LYS A 261 -16.97 3.53 12.39
N GLU A 262 -17.52 3.08 11.26
CA GLU A 262 -17.37 3.69 9.94
C GLU A 262 -17.86 5.15 9.89
N ASN A 263 -18.79 5.55 10.77
CA ASN A 263 -19.29 6.92 10.87
C ASN A 263 -18.61 7.75 11.98
N LYS A 264 -17.64 7.20 12.72
CA LYS A 264 -16.95 7.93 13.81
C LYS A 264 -15.81 8.79 13.23
N SER A 265 -16.06 10.07 13.00
CA SER A 265 -15.10 11.03 12.41
C SER A 265 -13.69 11.03 13.06
N SER A 266 -13.61 10.88 14.39
CA SER A 266 -12.34 10.80 15.10
C SER A 266 -11.49 9.59 14.71
N ILE A 267 -12.10 8.46 14.38
CA ILE A 267 -11.42 7.23 13.95
C ILE A 267 -11.10 7.30 12.47
N ILE A 268 -12.06 7.76 11.67
CA ILE A 268 -11.90 7.96 10.24
C ILE A 268 -10.74 8.91 9.92
N LYS A 269 -10.55 9.97 10.72
CA LYS A 269 -9.38 10.85 10.60
C LYS A 269 -8.04 10.08 10.70
N HIS A 270 -7.91 9.13 11.63
CA HIS A 270 -6.69 8.34 11.77
C HIS A 270 -6.55 7.26 10.71
N PHE A 271 -7.66 6.69 10.24
CA PHE A 271 -7.68 5.78 9.12
C PHE A 271 -7.25 6.45 7.82
N ASN A 272 -7.69 7.70 7.57
CA ASN A 272 -7.25 8.48 6.42
C ASN A 272 -5.74 8.68 6.38
N SER A 273 -5.08 8.86 7.52
CA SER A 273 -3.62 8.93 7.56
C SER A 273 -2.95 7.64 7.07
N LEU A 274 -3.55 6.47 7.29
CA LEU A 274 -3.05 5.20 6.76
C LEU A 274 -3.27 5.09 5.25
N VAL A 275 -4.42 5.55 4.75
CA VAL A 275 -4.70 5.52 3.30
C VAL A 275 -3.84 6.53 2.55
N LEU A 276 -3.57 7.72 3.11
CA LEU A 276 -2.63 8.68 2.52
C LEU A 276 -1.22 8.08 2.41
N LEU A 277 -0.77 7.33 3.42
CA LEU A 277 0.46 6.56 3.34
C LEU A 277 0.41 5.47 2.26
N GLN A 278 -0.72 4.78 2.11
CA GLN A 278 -0.92 3.83 1.02
C GLN A 278 -0.74 4.50 -0.34
N ILE A 279 -1.33 5.69 -0.55
CA ILE A 279 -1.17 6.45 -1.79
C ILE A 279 0.30 6.75 -2.07
N GLN A 280 1.05 7.23 -1.07
CA GLN A 280 2.49 7.53 -1.21
C GLN A 280 3.30 6.29 -1.61
N ILE A 281 3.12 5.17 -0.89
CA ILE A 281 3.83 3.92 -1.17
C ILE A 281 3.49 3.39 -2.58
N TYR A 282 2.21 3.45 -2.97
CA TYR A 282 1.80 3.05 -4.30
C TYR A 282 2.37 3.96 -5.38
N GLU A 283 2.41 5.27 -5.16
CA GLU A 283 2.99 6.22 -6.11
C GLU A 283 4.46 5.88 -6.37
N GLU A 284 5.27 5.66 -5.33
CA GLU A 284 6.67 5.24 -5.47
C GLU A 284 6.80 3.87 -6.16
N TYR A 285 5.99 2.89 -5.74
CA TYR A 285 5.98 1.54 -6.31
C TYR A 285 5.64 1.53 -7.80
N ILE A 286 4.55 2.21 -8.18
CA ILE A 286 4.08 2.31 -9.56
C ILE A 286 5.09 3.08 -10.39
N ASN A 287 5.57 4.24 -9.93
CA ASN A 287 6.54 5.04 -10.68
C ASN A 287 7.85 4.28 -10.92
N LYS A 288 8.32 3.50 -9.94
CA LYS A 288 9.51 2.65 -10.11
C LYS A 288 9.33 1.61 -11.20
N ILE A 289 8.19 0.92 -11.24
CA ILE A 289 7.93 -0.12 -12.25
C ILE A 289 7.59 0.49 -13.62
N LEU A 290 6.92 1.65 -13.65
CA LEU A 290 6.61 2.37 -14.89
C LEU A 290 7.84 2.69 -15.73
N GLN A 291 8.99 2.92 -15.09
CA GLN A 291 10.27 3.15 -15.77
C GLN A 291 10.71 1.98 -16.67
N VAL A 292 10.27 0.75 -16.39
CA VAL A 292 10.69 -0.45 -17.15
C VAL A 292 9.57 -1.07 -17.96
N VAL A 293 8.34 -1.12 -17.44
CA VAL A 293 7.18 -1.78 -18.07
C VAL A 293 6.74 -1.13 -19.37
N LEU A 294 7.09 0.14 -19.60
CA LEU A 294 6.79 0.83 -20.85
C LEU A 294 7.71 0.43 -22.01
N PHE A 295 8.76 -0.35 -21.76
CA PHE A 295 9.55 -0.98 -22.82
C PHE A 295 8.91 -2.32 -23.25
N PRO A 296 9.10 -2.74 -24.51
CA PRO A 296 8.62 -4.05 -24.98
C PRO A 296 9.13 -5.18 -24.08
N LYS A 297 8.18 -5.95 -23.53
CA LYS A 297 8.41 -7.03 -22.55
C LYS A 297 9.13 -6.58 -21.28
N GLY A 298 8.91 -5.35 -20.81
CA GLY A 298 9.54 -4.81 -19.61
C GLY A 298 9.29 -5.59 -18.31
N LEU A 299 8.26 -6.45 -18.24
CA LEU A 299 8.01 -7.36 -17.10
C LEU A 299 8.54 -8.79 -17.30
N TYR A 300 9.19 -9.07 -18.43
CA TYR A 300 9.87 -10.34 -18.67
C TYR A 300 11.23 -10.34 -17.96
N SER A 301 11.64 -11.48 -17.39
CA SER A 301 12.92 -11.60 -16.69
C SER A 301 14.10 -11.39 -17.65
N PHE A 302 15.19 -10.80 -17.16
CA PHE A 302 16.44 -10.68 -17.91
C PHE A 302 17.07 -12.05 -18.21
N GLU A 303 16.86 -13.04 -17.34
CA GLU A 303 17.31 -14.41 -17.54
C GLU A 303 16.14 -15.28 -18.02
N SER A 304 16.13 -15.57 -19.32
CA SER A 304 15.09 -16.40 -19.92
C SER A 304 15.21 -17.85 -19.45
N SER A 305 14.19 -18.34 -18.77
CA SER A 305 14.01 -19.76 -18.46
C SER A 305 12.59 -20.21 -18.82
N ASP A 306 12.34 -21.51 -18.86
CA ASP A 306 11.00 -22.05 -19.13
C ASP A 306 9.96 -21.58 -18.08
N THR A 307 10.41 -21.20 -16.88
CA THR A 307 9.52 -20.66 -15.84
C THR A 307 8.90 -19.31 -16.23
N GLU A 308 9.50 -18.58 -17.17
CA GLU A 308 8.96 -17.31 -17.65
C GLU A 308 7.66 -17.48 -18.44
N TYR A 309 7.35 -18.68 -18.96
CA TYR A 309 6.02 -18.97 -19.52
C TYR A 309 4.90 -18.79 -18.48
N MET A 310 5.22 -18.89 -17.19
CA MET A 310 4.32 -18.66 -16.09
C MET A 310 4.56 -17.30 -15.42
N PHE A 311 5.81 -17.01 -15.03
CA PHE A 311 6.08 -15.85 -14.19
C PHE A 311 5.83 -14.52 -14.89
N TYR A 312 6.07 -14.43 -16.21
CA TYR A 312 5.80 -13.20 -16.95
C TYR A 312 4.31 -12.85 -16.97
N PRO A 313 3.37 -13.76 -17.34
CA PRO A 313 1.94 -13.50 -17.14
C PRO A 313 1.55 -13.17 -15.71
N LEU A 314 2.08 -13.88 -14.69
CA LEU A 314 1.75 -13.59 -13.30
C LEU A 314 2.17 -12.17 -12.89
N ARG A 315 3.40 -11.74 -13.23
CA ARG A 315 3.88 -10.37 -12.98
C ARG A 315 3.05 -9.32 -13.72
N CYS A 316 2.64 -9.61 -14.96
CA CYS A 316 1.75 -8.74 -15.72
C CYS A 316 0.40 -8.55 -15.03
N TYR A 317 -0.25 -9.61 -14.56
CA TYR A 317 -1.53 -9.51 -13.86
C TYR A 317 -1.40 -8.85 -12.49
N ASP A 318 -0.35 -9.18 -11.73
CA ASP A 318 -0.06 -8.55 -10.44
C ASP A 318 0.11 -7.02 -10.61
N PHE A 319 0.92 -6.58 -11.59
CA PHE A 319 1.14 -5.17 -11.86
C PHE A 319 -0.09 -4.45 -12.44
N LEU A 320 -0.81 -5.06 -13.39
CA LEU A 320 -2.06 -4.47 -13.93
C LEU A 320 -3.09 -4.25 -12.82
N GLY A 321 -3.23 -5.24 -11.92
CA GLY A 321 -4.10 -5.13 -10.77
C GLY A 321 -3.70 -3.97 -9.85
N ASP A 322 -2.41 -3.82 -9.58
CA ASP A 322 -1.89 -2.71 -8.74
C ASP A 322 -2.08 -1.35 -9.41
N LEU A 323 -1.80 -1.23 -10.70
CA LEU A 323 -1.92 0.02 -11.46
C LEU A 323 -3.36 0.51 -11.50
N VAL A 324 -4.30 -0.37 -11.85
CA VAL A 324 -5.73 0.00 -11.94
C VAL A 324 -6.30 0.26 -10.54
N TYR A 325 -5.89 -0.50 -9.53
CA TYR A 325 -6.24 -0.19 -8.14
C TYR A 325 -5.76 1.20 -7.73
N PHE A 326 -4.52 1.56 -8.04
CA PHE A 326 -3.97 2.89 -7.75
C PHE A 326 -4.76 4.01 -8.43
N TYR A 327 -5.23 3.80 -9.66
CA TYR A 327 -6.12 4.76 -10.32
C TYR A 327 -7.47 4.92 -9.62
N PHE A 328 -8.09 3.81 -9.17
CA PHE A 328 -9.32 3.87 -8.36
C PHE A 328 -9.12 4.54 -7.00
N LEU A 329 -8.01 4.23 -6.33
CA LEU A 329 -7.62 4.81 -5.04
C LEU A 329 -7.46 6.33 -5.14
N THR A 330 -6.62 6.80 -6.06
CA THR A 330 -6.32 8.25 -6.20
C THR A 330 -7.53 9.06 -6.67
N LYS A 331 -8.35 8.51 -7.57
CA LYS A 331 -9.61 9.14 -7.99
C LYS A 331 -10.62 9.30 -6.85
N SER A 332 -10.53 8.46 -5.81
CA SER A 332 -11.39 8.57 -4.63
C SER A 332 -10.96 9.68 -3.66
N TYR A 333 -9.74 10.19 -3.79
CA TYR A 333 -9.15 11.17 -2.85
C TYR A 333 -8.92 12.55 -3.46
N ALA A 334 -8.77 12.62 -4.79
CA ALA A 334 -8.57 13.87 -5.50
C ALA A 334 -9.46 13.91 -6.74
N GLU A 335 -9.98 15.10 -7.05
CA GLU A 335 -10.51 15.34 -8.39
C GLU A 335 -9.36 15.23 -9.38
N ILE A 336 -9.53 14.35 -10.36
CA ILE A 336 -8.56 14.11 -11.42
C ILE A 336 -9.02 14.88 -12.64
N SER A 337 -8.15 15.70 -13.23
CA SER A 337 -8.46 16.41 -14.47
C SER A 337 -8.68 15.44 -15.63
N GLU A 338 -9.43 15.86 -16.64
CA GLU A 338 -9.65 15.05 -17.84
C GLU A 338 -8.32 14.70 -18.54
N ASP A 339 -7.36 15.63 -18.58
CA ASP A 339 -6.02 15.38 -19.14
C ASP A 339 -5.28 14.26 -18.40
N GLU A 340 -5.38 14.24 -17.07
CA GLU A 340 -4.74 13.20 -16.25
C GLU A 340 -5.48 11.86 -16.37
N LEU A 341 -6.81 11.86 -16.49
CA LEU A 341 -7.58 10.64 -16.79
C LEU A 341 -7.16 10.05 -18.15
N ARG A 342 -7.00 10.90 -19.17
CA ARG A 342 -6.52 10.53 -20.50
C ARG A 342 -5.11 9.96 -20.43
N ASN A 343 -4.21 10.61 -19.71
CA ASN A 343 -2.84 10.16 -19.49
C ASN A 343 -2.82 8.75 -18.86
N ARG A 344 -3.59 8.53 -17.79
CA ARG A 344 -3.72 7.21 -17.12
C ARG A 344 -4.23 6.12 -18.06
N LEU A 345 -5.25 6.43 -18.86
CA LEU A 345 -5.77 5.49 -19.86
C LEU A 345 -4.71 5.14 -20.91
N ASN A 346 -3.94 6.12 -21.39
CA ASN A 346 -2.86 5.90 -22.34
C ASN A 346 -1.71 5.08 -21.73
N ILE A 347 -1.33 5.34 -20.48
CA ILE A 347 -0.33 4.54 -19.75
C ILE A 347 -0.80 3.09 -19.64
N LEU A 348 -2.05 2.85 -19.21
CA LEU A 348 -2.60 1.50 -19.10
C LEU A 348 -2.57 0.76 -20.43
N LYS A 349 -2.95 1.41 -21.53
CA LYS A 349 -2.85 0.82 -22.88
C LYS A 349 -1.41 0.49 -23.23
N ASN A 350 -0.48 1.43 -23.04
CA ASN A 350 0.94 1.22 -23.35
C ASN A 350 1.54 0.07 -22.53
N VAL A 351 1.17 -0.08 -21.26
CA VAL A 351 1.57 -1.23 -20.42
C VAL A 351 1.09 -2.55 -21.05
N ILE A 352 -0.19 -2.62 -21.44
CA ILE A 352 -0.79 -3.81 -22.06
C ILE A 352 -0.12 -4.12 -23.41
N GLU A 353 0.10 -3.11 -24.25
CA GLU A 353 0.66 -3.28 -25.59
C GLU A 353 2.13 -3.69 -25.58
N ASN A 354 2.93 -3.10 -24.68
CA ASN A 354 4.33 -3.46 -24.53
C ASN A 354 4.51 -4.82 -23.87
N ASN A 355 3.54 -5.30 -23.07
CA ASN A 355 3.65 -6.55 -22.35
C ASN A 355 2.53 -7.53 -22.75
N ASN A 356 2.75 -8.25 -23.85
CA ASN A 356 1.76 -9.18 -24.42
C ASN A 356 1.21 -10.24 -23.45
N ALA A 357 1.94 -10.58 -22.38
CA ALA A 357 1.48 -11.51 -21.34
C ALA A 357 0.39 -10.95 -20.41
N CYS A 358 0.08 -9.65 -20.49
CA CYS A 358 -1.09 -9.00 -19.88
C CYS A 358 -2.44 -9.60 -20.31
N THR A 359 -2.43 -10.45 -21.35
CA THR A 359 -3.62 -11.11 -21.90
C THR A 359 -3.53 -12.63 -21.80
N MET A 360 -2.66 -13.18 -20.94
CA MET A 360 -2.44 -14.62 -20.80
C MET A 360 -2.87 -15.11 -19.41
N PRO A 361 -4.19 -15.21 -19.14
CA PRO A 361 -4.65 -15.62 -17.81
C PRO A 361 -4.22 -17.06 -17.53
N LEU A 362 -3.60 -17.28 -16.36
CA LEU A 362 -3.12 -18.59 -15.91
C LEU A 362 -3.87 -19.11 -14.68
N LEU A 363 -4.50 -18.20 -13.94
CA LEU A 363 -5.32 -18.46 -12.77
C LEU A 363 -6.72 -17.91 -13.04
N ASP A 364 -7.74 -18.58 -12.53
CA ASP A 364 -9.13 -18.14 -12.63
C ASP A 364 -9.34 -16.82 -11.86
N THR A 365 -8.60 -16.63 -10.77
CA THR A 365 -8.53 -15.38 -9.99
C THR A 365 -8.02 -14.18 -10.81
N ASN A 366 -7.40 -14.38 -11.97
CA ASN A 366 -7.07 -13.29 -12.90
C ASN A 366 -8.35 -12.61 -13.47
N SER A 367 -9.53 -13.23 -13.31
CA SER A 367 -10.83 -12.61 -13.62
C SER A 367 -11.03 -11.29 -12.88
N ILE A 368 -10.49 -11.14 -11.66
CA ILE A 368 -10.57 -9.92 -10.86
C ILE A 368 -9.89 -8.77 -11.60
N VAL A 369 -8.64 -8.99 -12.02
CA VAL A 369 -7.84 -7.99 -12.73
C VAL A 369 -8.42 -7.70 -14.12
N ILE A 370 -8.88 -8.73 -14.84
CA ILE A 370 -9.50 -8.56 -16.17
C ILE A 370 -10.74 -7.65 -16.07
N GLN A 371 -11.62 -7.88 -15.10
CA GLN A 371 -12.80 -7.04 -14.88
C GLN A 371 -12.42 -5.63 -14.42
N MET A 372 -11.41 -5.47 -13.57
CA MET A 372 -10.90 -4.15 -13.16
C MET A 372 -10.40 -3.34 -14.36
N VAL A 373 -9.54 -3.92 -15.19
CA VAL A 373 -9.01 -3.31 -16.42
C VAL A 373 -10.15 -2.97 -17.38
N PHE A 374 -11.05 -3.93 -17.63
CA PHE A 374 -12.19 -3.74 -18.50
C PHE A 374 -13.05 -2.56 -18.03
N LYS A 375 -13.45 -2.57 -16.76
CA LYS A 375 -14.28 -1.52 -16.18
C LYS A 375 -13.60 -0.14 -16.28
N TYR A 376 -12.32 -0.05 -15.93
CA TYR A 376 -11.58 1.20 -16.01
C TYR A 376 -11.53 1.74 -17.45
N MET A 377 -11.11 0.91 -18.41
CA MET A 377 -11.02 1.32 -19.81
C MET A 377 -12.39 1.66 -20.41
N TYR A 378 -13.43 0.88 -20.09
CA TYR A 378 -14.78 1.09 -20.60
C TYR A 378 -15.40 2.40 -20.08
N MET A 379 -15.27 2.68 -18.78
CA MET A 379 -15.79 3.92 -18.17
C MET A 379 -15.10 5.19 -18.68
N HIS A 380 -13.88 5.07 -19.18
CA HIS A 380 -13.03 6.19 -19.61
C HIS A 380 -12.78 6.23 -21.11
N ALA A 381 -13.47 5.40 -21.90
CA ALA A 381 -13.39 5.45 -23.35
C ALA A 381 -14.16 6.66 -23.88
N GLU A 382 -13.50 7.48 -24.69
CA GLU A 382 -14.07 8.70 -25.28
C GLU A 382 -14.24 8.59 -26.80
N ASN A 383 -13.47 7.71 -27.42
CA ASN A 383 -13.44 7.55 -28.86
C ASN A 383 -13.37 6.08 -29.30
N GLN A 384 -13.52 5.85 -30.60
CA GLN A 384 -13.52 4.50 -31.17
C GLN A 384 -12.17 3.79 -30.97
N ASP A 385 -11.04 4.52 -30.93
CA ASP A 385 -9.72 3.92 -30.72
C ASP A 385 -9.57 3.36 -29.31
N ASP A 386 -10.18 3.99 -28.31
CA ASP A 386 -10.25 3.48 -26.94
C ASP A 386 -11.02 2.17 -26.88
N ILE A 387 -12.20 2.13 -27.53
CA ILE A 387 -13.03 0.93 -27.62
C ILE A 387 -12.32 -0.17 -28.40
N ASN A 388 -11.62 0.17 -29.49
CA ASN A 388 -10.81 -0.78 -30.26
C ASN A 388 -9.66 -1.36 -29.42
N SER A 389 -9.00 -0.54 -28.60
CA SER A 389 -7.93 -0.98 -27.69
C SER A 389 -8.46 -1.95 -26.63
N LEU A 390 -9.63 -1.65 -26.05
CA LEU A 390 -10.30 -2.53 -25.09
C LEU A 390 -10.74 -3.85 -25.76
N GLY A 391 -11.32 -3.77 -26.97
CA GLY A 391 -11.68 -4.92 -27.77
C GLY A 391 -10.48 -5.81 -28.10
N LYS A 392 -9.33 -5.22 -28.46
CA LYS A 392 -8.07 -5.93 -28.68
C LYS A 392 -7.57 -6.64 -27.42
N TYR A 393 -7.62 -5.98 -26.26
CA TYR A 393 -7.27 -6.59 -24.97
C TYR A 393 -8.12 -7.83 -24.67
N LEU A 394 -9.45 -7.71 -24.79
CA LEU A 394 -10.38 -8.82 -24.55
C LEU A 394 -10.19 -9.95 -25.57
N LEU A 395 -10.05 -9.60 -26.84
CA LEU A 395 -9.80 -10.52 -27.93
C LEU A 395 -8.55 -11.38 -27.67
N CYS A 396 -7.42 -10.73 -27.36
CA CYS A 396 -6.18 -11.42 -27.07
C CYS A 396 -6.32 -12.32 -25.84
N THR A 397 -7.06 -11.88 -24.82
CA THR A 397 -7.35 -12.68 -23.62
C THR A 397 -8.10 -13.96 -23.96
N VAL A 398 -9.19 -13.86 -24.72
CA VAL A 398 -10.00 -15.00 -25.17
C VAL A 398 -9.21 -15.95 -26.08
N ILE A 399 -8.43 -15.41 -27.01
CA ILE A 399 -7.56 -16.21 -27.87
C ILE A 399 -6.52 -16.98 -27.06
N ASN A 400 -5.90 -16.36 -26.05
CA ASN A 400 -4.88 -17.02 -25.23
C ASN A 400 -5.48 -18.10 -24.33
N LEU A 401 -6.70 -17.89 -23.80
CA LEU A 401 -7.47 -18.93 -23.11
C LEU A 401 -7.65 -20.16 -24.01
N MET A 402 -8.22 -19.96 -25.21
CA MET A 402 -8.45 -21.06 -26.16
C MET A 402 -7.14 -21.74 -26.59
N LYS A 403 -6.09 -20.97 -26.89
CA LYS A 403 -4.78 -21.50 -27.29
C LYS A 403 -4.13 -22.34 -26.19
N ARG A 404 -4.25 -21.92 -24.93
CA ARG A 404 -3.74 -22.70 -23.79
C ARG A 404 -4.48 -24.04 -23.70
N TYR A 405 -5.80 -24.01 -23.78
CA TYR A 405 -6.60 -25.24 -23.78
C TYR A 405 -6.26 -26.15 -24.96
N ASP A 406 -6.15 -25.63 -26.18
CA ASP A 406 -5.83 -26.42 -27.36
C ASP A 406 -4.46 -27.11 -27.26
N LYS A 407 -3.46 -26.41 -26.71
CA LYS A 407 -2.08 -26.93 -26.60
C LYS A 407 -1.85 -27.83 -25.39
N GLN A 408 -2.45 -27.49 -24.25
CA GLN A 408 -2.11 -28.11 -22.96
C GLN A 408 -3.28 -28.86 -22.33
N LYS A 409 -4.50 -28.71 -22.87
CA LYS A 409 -5.74 -29.22 -22.26
C LYS A 409 -5.91 -28.73 -20.82
N MET A 410 -5.55 -27.47 -20.60
CA MET A 410 -5.66 -26.77 -19.32
C MET A 410 -6.35 -25.43 -19.52
N TRP A 411 -7.49 -25.24 -18.85
CA TRP A 411 -8.00 -23.92 -18.54
C TRP A 411 -7.17 -23.30 -17.39
N PRO A 412 -7.32 -22.00 -17.09
CA PRO A 412 -6.69 -21.39 -15.91
C PRO A 412 -7.00 -22.15 -14.62
N GLU A 413 -6.07 -22.09 -13.66
CA GLU A 413 -6.21 -22.81 -12.39
C GLU A 413 -7.29 -22.16 -11.53
N MET A 414 -8.28 -22.94 -11.13
CA MET A 414 -9.52 -22.53 -10.46
C MET A 414 -9.30 -21.81 -9.14
N HIS A 415 -8.40 -22.30 -8.30
CA HIS A 415 -8.27 -21.85 -6.92
C HIS A 415 -7.22 -20.74 -6.73
N GLY A 416 -6.50 -20.33 -7.77
CA GLY A 416 -5.35 -19.41 -7.64
C GLY A 416 -4.09 -20.10 -7.10
N ASN A 417 -4.00 -21.43 -7.21
CA ASN A 417 -2.87 -22.23 -6.74
C ASN A 417 -1.63 -22.05 -7.64
N ARG A 418 -0.84 -21.02 -7.33
CA ARG A 418 0.41 -20.70 -8.04
C ARG A 418 1.43 -21.86 -7.99
N ILE A 419 1.41 -22.68 -6.93
CA ILE A 419 2.32 -23.84 -6.81
C ILE A 419 1.91 -24.96 -7.76
N ALA A 420 0.63 -25.33 -7.83
CA ALA A 420 0.14 -26.31 -8.78
C ALA A 420 0.38 -25.85 -10.23
N LEU A 421 0.18 -24.56 -10.52
CA LEU A 421 0.51 -23.96 -11.80
C LEU A 421 2.01 -24.12 -12.13
N ALA A 422 2.90 -23.87 -11.17
CA ALA A 422 4.34 -24.03 -11.34
C ALA A 422 4.75 -25.48 -11.60
N LYS A 423 4.19 -26.43 -10.85
CA LYS A 423 4.42 -27.86 -11.10
C LYS A 423 3.87 -28.31 -12.45
N SER A 424 2.88 -27.59 -12.99
CA SER A 424 2.20 -27.88 -14.26
C SER A 424 2.90 -27.37 -15.52
N ILE A 425 4.13 -26.83 -15.43
CA ILE A 425 4.84 -26.28 -16.61
C ILE A 425 4.97 -27.29 -17.74
N TYR A 426 5.37 -28.53 -17.43
CA TYR A 426 5.61 -29.57 -18.44
C TYR A 426 4.53 -30.67 -18.44
N LYS A 427 3.96 -30.96 -17.26
CA LYS A 427 2.90 -31.97 -17.08
C LYS A 427 1.94 -31.46 -16.03
N LYS A 428 0.64 -31.48 -16.32
CA LYS A 428 -0.42 -31.09 -15.38
C LYS A 428 -0.25 -31.82 -14.04
N ASP A 429 -0.14 -31.05 -12.96
CA ASP A 429 -0.05 -31.51 -11.58
C ASP A 429 -1.42 -32.00 -11.09
N GLU A 430 -1.45 -32.94 -10.15
CA GLU A 430 -2.70 -33.49 -9.61
C GLU A 430 -3.50 -32.45 -8.82
N ASP A 431 -2.83 -31.48 -8.21
CA ASP A 431 -3.45 -30.37 -7.47
C ASP A 431 -3.89 -29.22 -8.40
N TYR A 432 -3.72 -29.36 -9.73
CA TYR A 432 -4.14 -28.34 -10.71
C TYR A 432 -5.61 -28.57 -11.11
N HIS A 433 -6.49 -27.73 -10.59
CA HIS A 433 -7.92 -27.81 -10.87
C HIS A 433 -8.31 -26.85 -12.00
N CYS A 434 -8.86 -27.38 -13.08
CA CYS A 434 -9.32 -26.56 -14.22
C CYS A 434 -10.58 -27.13 -14.91
N ASP A 435 -11.29 -28.03 -14.23
CA ASP A 435 -12.52 -28.65 -14.72
C ASP A 435 -13.75 -27.76 -14.41
N SER A 436 -13.53 -26.65 -13.71
CA SER A 436 -14.51 -25.59 -13.44
C SER A 436 -13.86 -24.22 -13.61
N SER A 437 -14.66 -23.18 -13.89
CA SER A 437 -14.17 -21.82 -14.07
C SER A 437 -15.23 -20.75 -13.83
N LEU A 438 -14.87 -19.67 -13.12
CA LEU A 438 -15.62 -18.41 -13.05
C LEU A 438 -15.10 -17.40 -14.08
N LEU A 439 -13.81 -17.44 -14.40
CA LEU A 439 -13.21 -16.57 -15.41
C LEU A 439 -13.87 -16.73 -16.78
N LEU A 440 -14.23 -17.95 -17.17
CA LEU A 440 -14.84 -18.20 -18.48
C LEU A 440 -16.22 -17.55 -18.59
N ILE A 441 -17.05 -17.59 -17.54
CA ILE A 441 -18.34 -16.88 -17.57
C ILE A 441 -18.15 -15.36 -17.63
N VAL A 442 -17.16 -14.84 -16.91
CA VAL A 442 -16.77 -13.43 -16.99
C VAL A 442 -16.37 -13.07 -18.43
N ALA A 443 -15.58 -13.91 -19.11
CA ALA A 443 -15.19 -13.66 -20.49
C ALA A 443 -16.42 -13.56 -21.44
N PHE A 444 -17.44 -14.41 -21.26
CA PHE A 444 -18.68 -14.31 -22.04
C PHE A 444 -19.44 -13.02 -21.76
N GLU A 445 -19.55 -12.61 -20.50
CA GLU A 445 -20.17 -11.32 -20.15
C GLU A 445 -19.45 -10.16 -20.84
N LEU A 446 -18.11 -10.12 -20.78
CA LEU A 446 -17.31 -9.07 -21.41
C LEU A 446 -17.44 -9.05 -22.93
N LEU A 447 -17.49 -10.22 -23.57
CA LEU A 447 -17.74 -10.33 -25.02
C LEU A 447 -19.14 -9.80 -25.39
N ALA A 448 -20.13 -10.05 -24.53
CA ALA A 448 -21.48 -9.53 -24.70
C ALA A 448 -21.54 -8.00 -24.52
N TYR A 449 -20.78 -7.43 -23.58
CA TYR A 449 -20.67 -5.97 -23.39
C TYR A 449 -20.08 -5.26 -24.62
N LEU A 450 -19.09 -5.86 -25.30
CA LEU A 450 -18.48 -5.29 -26.51
C LEU A 450 -19.13 -5.75 -27.81
N ASN A 451 -20.21 -6.54 -27.73
CA ASN A 451 -20.94 -7.09 -28.88
C ASN A 451 -20.01 -7.82 -29.88
N MET A 452 -19.30 -8.85 -29.41
CA MET A 452 -18.30 -9.63 -30.19
C MET A 452 -18.77 -11.07 -30.48
N PRO A 453 -19.73 -11.29 -31.41
CA PRO A 453 -20.41 -12.57 -31.59
C PRO A 453 -19.52 -13.70 -32.15
N GLU A 454 -18.51 -13.37 -32.97
CA GLU A 454 -17.59 -14.36 -33.53
C GLU A 454 -16.76 -15.01 -32.43
N PHE A 455 -16.26 -14.20 -31.49
CA PHE A 455 -15.45 -14.68 -30.37
C PHE A 455 -16.27 -15.34 -29.28
N TYR A 456 -17.53 -14.92 -29.09
CA TYR A 456 -18.49 -15.65 -28.26
C TYR A 456 -18.66 -17.08 -28.79
N SER A 457 -18.92 -17.23 -30.09
CA SER A 457 -19.18 -18.52 -30.72
C SER A 457 -17.95 -19.43 -30.65
N ALA A 458 -16.75 -18.88 -30.94
CA ALA A 458 -15.50 -19.62 -30.87
C ALA A 458 -15.16 -20.09 -29.44
N LEU A 459 -15.33 -19.23 -28.44
CA LEU A 459 -15.08 -19.60 -27.05
C LEU A 459 -16.11 -20.62 -26.56
N LYS A 460 -17.40 -20.46 -26.90
CA LYS A 460 -18.46 -21.41 -26.56
C LYS A 460 -18.15 -22.79 -27.11
N GLN A 461 -17.76 -22.89 -28.38
CA GLN A 461 -17.35 -24.16 -28.98
C GLN A 461 -16.26 -24.85 -28.15
N LYS A 462 -15.23 -24.10 -27.72
CA LYS A 462 -14.14 -24.67 -26.91
C LYS A 462 -14.58 -25.08 -25.51
N VAL A 463 -15.46 -24.31 -24.89
CA VAL A 463 -16.06 -24.63 -23.59
C VAL A 463 -16.87 -25.92 -23.68
N ASP A 464 -17.74 -26.02 -24.70
CA ASP A 464 -18.56 -27.21 -24.95
C ASP A 464 -17.68 -28.45 -25.25
N GLU A 465 -16.63 -28.30 -26.08
CA GLU A 465 -15.64 -29.35 -26.38
C GLU A 465 -14.87 -29.82 -25.13
N SER A 466 -14.68 -28.93 -24.15
CA SER A 466 -13.90 -29.23 -22.93
C SER A 466 -14.72 -29.78 -21.78
N GLU A 467 -16.05 -29.70 -21.86
CA GLU A 467 -16.97 -30.04 -20.78
C GLU A 467 -16.68 -29.31 -19.45
N VAL A 468 -15.97 -28.16 -19.51
CA VAL A 468 -15.67 -27.35 -18.32
C VAL A 468 -16.95 -26.86 -17.66
N ASN A 469 -17.03 -27.03 -16.34
CA ASN A 469 -18.17 -26.62 -15.56
C ASN A 469 -18.11 -25.11 -15.26
N LEU A 470 -18.91 -24.33 -15.98
CA LEU A 470 -19.01 -22.89 -15.76
C LEU A 470 -19.70 -22.56 -14.44
N GLN A 471 -19.15 -21.59 -13.71
CA GLN A 471 -19.60 -21.23 -12.37
C GLN A 471 -19.79 -19.72 -12.17
N ILE A 472 -20.71 -19.34 -11.30
CA ILE A 472 -20.87 -17.97 -10.78
C ILE A 472 -20.95 -18.04 -9.25
N ALA A 473 -20.17 -17.21 -8.56
CA ALA A 473 -20.24 -17.07 -7.12
C ALA A 473 -21.19 -15.93 -6.70
N PHE A 474 -22.02 -16.22 -5.69
CA PHE A 474 -22.98 -15.30 -5.09
C PHE A 474 -22.72 -15.20 -3.59
N PRO A 475 -22.58 -14.01 -3.00
CA PRO A 475 -22.41 -13.87 -1.56
C PRO A 475 -23.67 -14.25 -0.78
N ILE A 476 -23.50 -15.01 0.30
CA ILE A 476 -24.58 -15.44 1.19
C ILE A 476 -24.84 -14.35 2.24
N THR A 477 -25.65 -13.36 1.85
CA THR A 477 -25.88 -12.15 2.67
C THR A 477 -26.83 -12.34 3.86
N ASP A 478 -27.64 -13.40 3.87
CA ASP A 478 -28.62 -13.66 4.94
C ASP A 478 -27.98 -14.31 6.18
N GLU A 479 -26.83 -14.98 6.02
CA GLU A 479 -26.14 -15.70 7.11
C GLU A 479 -24.88 -14.97 7.60
N PHE A 480 -24.19 -14.26 6.71
CA PHE A 480 -22.88 -13.67 7.00
C PHE A 480 -22.88 -12.16 6.79
N ASP A 481 -22.09 -11.44 7.61
CA ASP A 481 -21.69 -10.07 7.29
C ASP A 481 -20.60 -10.11 6.19
N ILE A 482 -21.05 -10.32 4.95
CA ILE A 482 -20.19 -10.47 3.77
C ILE A 482 -19.27 -9.26 3.61
N GLU A 483 -19.80 -8.05 3.81
CA GLU A 483 -18.99 -6.84 3.71
C GLU A 483 -17.84 -6.88 4.71
N GLN A 484 -18.08 -7.20 5.98
CA GLN A 484 -17.04 -7.24 7.00
C GLN A 484 -16.03 -8.38 6.75
N LEU A 485 -16.49 -9.57 6.32
CA LEU A 485 -15.62 -10.73 6.08
C LEU A 485 -14.74 -10.55 4.84
N LEU A 486 -15.23 -9.85 3.82
CA LEU A 486 -14.46 -9.51 2.61
C LEU A 486 -13.14 -8.81 2.94
N PHE A 487 -13.09 -8.01 3.99
CA PHE A 487 -11.87 -7.32 4.44
C PHE A 487 -10.97 -8.15 5.39
N GLU A 488 -11.45 -9.31 5.86
CA GLU A 488 -10.72 -10.16 6.81
C GLU A 488 -9.98 -11.32 6.15
N LYS A 489 -10.55 -11.91 5.10
CA LYS A 489 -10.08 -13.16 4.48
C LYS A 489 -10.67 -13.39 3.10
N ARG A 490 -10.15 -14.41 2.41
CA ARG A 490 -10.80 -15.01 1.23
C ARG A 490 -12.14 -15.63 1.63
N LEU A 491 -13.19 -15.32 0.88
CA LEU A 491 -14.50 -15.94 1.07
C LEU A 491 -14.55 -17.26 0.33
N ASN A 492 -14.79 -18.35 1.06
CA ASN A 492 -14.89 -19.69 0.49
C ASN A 492 -16.23 -20.32 0.84
N ASN A 493 -16.57 -20.31 2.13
CA ASN A 493 -17.80 -20.91 2.65
C ASN A 493 -18.95 -19.91 2.69
N GLU A 494 -18.64 -18.63 2.52
CA GLU A 494 -19.58 -17.50 2.56
C GLU A 494 -20.16 -17.18 1.17
N LEU A 495 -19.81 -17.96 0.15
CA LEU A 495 -20.29 -17.84 -1.22
C LEU A 495 -21.10 -19.09 -1.60
N ALA A 496 -22.29 -18.87 -2.17
CA ALA A 496 -23.03 -19.89 -2.89
C ALA A 496 -22.57 -19.91 -4.34
N VAL A 497 -22.27 -21.08 -4.89
CA VAL A 497 -21.78 -21.22 -6.26
C VAL A 497 -22.86 -21.86 -7.12
N GLN A 498 -23.32 -21.13 -8.15
CA GLN A 498 -24.12 -21.72 -9.21
C GLN A 498 -23.19 -22.45 -10.17
N THR A 499 -23.47 -23.73 -10.40
CA THR A 499 -22.68 -24.60 -11.29
C THR A 499 -23.53 -25.12 -12.45
N GLY A 500 -22.89 -25.73 -13.44
CA GLY A 500 -23.56 -26.39 -14.56
C GLY A 500 -24.23 -25.43 -15.52
N ILE A 501 -23.74 -24.19 -15.59
CA ILE A 501 -24.32 -23.12 -16.39
C ILE A 501 -24.23 -23.49 -17.87
N LYS A 502 -25.36 -23.50 -18.55
CA LYS A 502 -25.45 -23.71 -19.99
C LYS A 502 -25.55 -22.36 -20.70
N LEU A 503 -24.61 -22.11 -21.60
CA LEU A 503 -24.57 -20.88 -22.38
C LEU A 503 -25.61 -20.94 -23.50
N PRO A 504 -26.35 -19.84 -23.76
CA PRO A 504 -27.16 -19.71 -24.96
C PRO A 504 -26.34 -19.88 -26.25
N GLU A 505 -26.98 -20.32 -27.32
CA GLU A 505 -26.30 -20.59 -28.59
C GLU A 505 -25.71 -19.34 -29.24
N THR A 506 -26.37 -18.20 -29.12
CA THR A 506 -25.93 -16.94 -29.73
C THR A 506 -25.66 -15.88 -28.68
N LEU A 507 -24.76 -14.94 -29.00
CA LEU A 507 -24.51 -13.76 -28.17
C LEU A 507 -25.78 -12.93 -27.95
N LYS A 508 -26.68 -12.86 -28.94
CA LYS A 508 -27.97 -12.16 -28.81
C LYS A 508 -28.90 -12.86 -27.82
N ASP A 509 -28.92 -14.20 -27.81
CA ASP A 509 -29.67 -14.95 -26.80
C ASP A 509 -29.04 -14.81 -25.42
N PHE A 510 -27.70 -14.76 -25.33
CA PHE A 510 -27.01 -14.43 -24.08
C PHE A 510 -27.47 -13.07 -23.54
N GLN A 511 -27.38 -12.01 -24.36
CA GLN A 511 -27.77 -10.66 -23.96
C GLN A 511 -29.24 -10.54 -23.53
N SER A 512 -30.14 -11.38 -24.04
CA SER A 512 -31.58 -11.30 -23.77
C SER A 512 -32.10 -12.28 -22.71
N ARG A 513 -31.37 -13.35 -22.42
CA ARG A 513 -31.86 -14.44 -21.54
C ARG A 513 -30.93 -14.78 -20.39
N PHE A 514 -29.66 -14.41 -20.47
CA PHE A 514 -28.72 -14.69 -19.40
C PHE A 514 -28.97 -13.75 -18.23
N GLU A 515 -29.27 -14.31 -17.07
CA GLU A 515 -29.58 -13.57 -15.86
C GLU A 515 -28.91 -14.21 -14.65
N LYS A 516 -28.45 -13.34 -13.75
CA LYS A 516 -27.86 -13.65 -12.46
C LYS A 516 -28.84 -13.18 -11.39
N LYS A 517 -29.50 -14.13 -10.71
CA LYS A 517 -30.39 -13.81 -9.58
C LYS A 517 -29.54 -13.37 -8.40
N TYR A 518 -29.44 -12.06 -8.20
CA TYR A 518 -28.52 -11.47 -7.26
C TYR A 518 -29.07 -10.15 -6.72
N LYS A 519 -29.15 -10.10 -5.38
CA LYS A 519 -29.47 -8.90 -4.64
C LYS A 519 -28.18 -8.16 -4.27
N SER A 520 -28.02 -6.95 -4.81
CA SER A 520 -26.85 -6.11 -4.55
C SER A 520 -26.65 -5.82 -3.07
N ILE A 521 -25.39 -5.85 -2.64
CA ILE A 521 -24.98 -5.46 -1.29
C ILE A 521 -24.90 -3.94 -1.21
N ALA A 522 -25.63 -3.35 -0.26
CA ALA A 522 -25.54 -1.93 0.05
C ALA A 522 -24.37 -1.68 1.03
N TYR A 523 -23.16 -1.60 0.51
CA TYR A 523 -21.93 -1.45 1.30
C TYR A 523 -21.94 -0.21 2.20
N ARG A 524 -21.67 -0.41 3.49
CA ARG A 524 -21.36 0.68 4.44
C ARG A 524 -20.13 1.46 3.97
N THR A 525 -19.15 0.76 3.44
CA THR A 525 -17.89 1.27 2.90
C THR A 525 -18.11 2.31 1.81
N ASP A 526 -19.06 2.08 0.91
CA ASP A 526 -19.38 3.01 -0.18
C ASP A 526 -20.06 4.27 0.34
N LYS A 527 -20.97 4.13 1.32
CA LYS A 527 -21.71 5.25 1.92
C LYS A 527 -20.80 6.29 2.57
N VAL A 528 -19.64 5.86 3.07
CA VAL A 528 -18.64 6.75 3.68
C VAL A 528 -17.50 7.12 2.73
N GLY A 529 -17.60 6.79 1.43
CA GLY A 529 -16.68 7.25 0.38
C GLY A 529 -15.45 6.36 0.14
N TYR A 530 -15.39 5.16 0.71
CA TYR A 530 -14.21 4.27 0.62
C TYR A 530 -14.39 3.10 -0.34
N TRP A 531 -15.20 3.27 -1.40
CA TRP A 531 -15.57 2.18 -2.32
C TRP A 531 -14.37 1.43 -2.94
N PHE A 532 -13.24 2.13 -3.16
CA PHE A 532 -12.00 1.56 -3.70
C PHE A 532 -11.44 0.45 -2.79
N LEU A 533 -11.71 0.48 -1.48
CA LEU A 533 -11.27 -0.56 -0.54
C LEU A 533 -11.88 -1.93 -0.88
N ARG A 534 -13.09 -1.97 -1.44
CA ARG A 534 -13.69 -3.25 -1.88
C ARG A 534 -12.87 -3.88 -3.00
N VAL A 535 -12.42 -3.06 -3.94
CA VAL A 535 -11.55 -3.50 -5.03
C VAL A 535 -10.23 -4.05 -4.47
N LEU A 536 -9.64 -3.35 -3.49
CA LEU A 536 -8.45 -3.85 -2.79
C LEU A 536 -8.71 -5.20 -2.12
N ALA A 537 -9.84 -5.35 -1.42
CA ALA A 537 -10.16 -6.55 -0.67
C ALA A 537 -10.33 -7.77 -1.58
N HIS A 538 -11.08 -7.64 -2.68
CA HIS A 538 -11.24 -8.68 -3.70
C HIS A 538 -9.88 -9.10 -4.28
N LYS A 539 -9.05 -8.12 -4.67
CA LYS A 539 -7.72 -8.36 -5.24
C LYS A 539 -6.77 -9.01 -4.23
N TYR A 540 -6.70 -8.50 -3.00
CA TYR A 540 -5.74 -8.94 -1.98
C TYR A 540 -6.05 -10.34 -1.46
N TYR A 541 -7.32 -10.64 -1.22
CA TYR A 541 -7.73 -11.96 -0.72
C TYR A 541 -8.14 -12.93 -1.85
N GLU A 542 -8.01 -12.53 -3.11
CA GLU A 542 -8.41 -13.33 -4.28
C GLU A 542 -9.85 -13.87 -4.17
N THR A 543 -10.76 -13.03 -3.65
CA THR A 543 -12.21 -13.32 -3.65
C THR A 543 -12.81 -12.75 -4.91
N ASP A 544 -13.55 -13.56 -5.67
CA ASP A 544 -14.20 -13.14 -6.91
C ASP A 544 -15.05 -11.89 -6.73
N LEU A 545 -15.02 -11.03 -7.76
CA LEU A 545 -15.88 -9.84 -7.80
C LEU A 545 -17.34 -10.28 -7.88
N PHE A 546 -18.19 -9.64 -7.08
CA PHE A 546 -19.61 -10.01 -7.04
C PHE A 546 -20.36 -9.64 -8.34
N PRO A 547 -21.50 -10.31 -8.62
CA PRO A 547 -22.15 -10.27 -9.93
C PRO A 547 -22.46 -8.88 -10.51
N ASP A 548 -22.63 -7.86 -9.67
CA ASP A 548 -22.94 -6.49 -10.05
C ASP A 548 -21.72 -5.59 -10.25
N PHE A 549 -20.50 -6.11 -10.19
CA PHE A 549 -19.29 -5.28 -10.29
C PHE A 549 -19.20 -4.47 -11.60
N LEU A 550 -19.56 -5.08 -12.74
CA LEU A 550 -19.61 -4.45 -14.06
C LEU A 550 -20.91 -3.65 -14.30
N GLY A 551 -21.79 -3.59 -13.31
CA GLY A 551 -23.14 -3.05 -13.42
C GLY A 551 -24.21 -4.13 -13.34
N ARG A 552 -25.48 -3.72 -13.44
CA ARG A 552 -26.65 -4.59 -13.22
C ARG A 552 -27.26 -5.15 -14.51
N ALA A 553 -26.58 -5.05 -15.65
CA ALA A 553 -27.13 -5.42 -16.95
C ALA A 553 -27.66 -6.87 -16.99
N TYR A 554 -26.98 -7.79 -16.30
CA TYR A 554 -27.37 -9.20 -16.18
C TYR A 554 -27.86 -9.59 -14.79
N CYS A 555 -28.14 -8.64 -13.88
CA CYS A 555 -28.56 -8.95 -12.52
C CYS A 555 -30.07 -8.74 -12.34
N THR A 556 -30.78 -9.77 -11.90
CA THR A 556 -32.21 -9.72 -11.53
C THR A 556 -32.37 -9.97 -10.03
N GLU A 557 -33.38 -9.35 -9.40
CA GLU A 557 -33.68 -9.51 -7.96
C GLU A 557 -34.58 -10.71 -7.67
#